data_AF-A0A7W7H4N1-F1
#
_entry.id   AF-A0A7W7H4N1-F1
#
_cell.length_a   1.000
_cell.length_b   1.000
_cell.length_c   1.000
_cell.angle_alpha   90.00
_cell.angle_beta   90.00
_cell.angle_gamma   90.00
#
_symmetry.space_group_name_H-M   'P 1'
#
loop_
_entity.id
_entity.type
_entity.pdbx_description
1 polymer ?
#
loop_
_entity_poly.entity_id
_entity_poly.type
_entity_poly.pdbx_seq_one_letter_code
_entity_poly.pdbx_strand_id
1 'polypeptide(L)'
;MGRRDTRTTGGTTTNYLFAGQNAVQENVGGTATAHMVPGGIDEIFARITPTRTQSLLTDSLGSTIGLADTTAVNAEYSYDPFGTTTVNGNDSGNTIRFTGREDEGNGLYNYRSRFYAPGTGRFLSRDPLGLASGDTNLYTYVLNQPTGLVDPMGTKPQQSSDLESGADEALVRAHQIHNWHL
;
A
#
# COMPACT_ATOMS: atom_id res chain seq x y z
N MET A 1 -11.85 -5.41 9.05
CA MET A 1 -12.41 -6.22 7.95
C MET A 1 -11.92 -5.60 6.64
N GLY A 2 -11.62 -6.40 5.60
CA GLY A 2 -11.13 -5.92 4.30
C GLY A 2 -9.68 -6.24 3.96
N ARG A 3 -8.97 -7.05 4.75
CA ARG A 3 -7.62 -7.54 4.42
C ARG A 3 -7.74 -8.85 3.65
N ARG A 4 -6.82 -9.10 2.71
CA ARG A 4 -6.77 -10.33 1.95
C ARG A 4 -5.71 -11.24 2.52
N ASP A 5 -6.11 -12.40 3.03
CA ASP A 5 -5.18 -13.32 3.68
C ASP A 5 -4.38 -14.18 2.70
N THR A 6 -4.85 -14.32 1.45
CA THR A 6 -4.21 -15.16 0.42
C THR A 6 -4.32 -14.59 -0.99
N ARG A 7 -3.28 -14.77 -1.81
CA ARG A 7 -3.25 -14.47 -3.25
C ARG A 7 -2.75 -15.68 -4.03
N THR A 8 -3.40 -16.00 -5.15
CA THR A 8 -2.90 -17.02 -6.08
C THR A 8 -2.61 -16.40 -7.44
N THR A 9 -1.33 -16.41 -7.85
CA THR A 9 -0.87 -15.89 -9.14
C THR A 9 -0.04 -16.95 -9.85
N GLY A 10 -0.38 -17.28 -11.09
CA GLY A 10 0.35 -18.30 -11.87
C GLY A 10 0.44 -19.67 -11.20
N GLY A 11 -0.55 -20.05 -10.39
CA GLY A 11 -0.57 -21.30 -9.61
C GLY A 11 0.18 -21.26 -8.28
N THR A 12 0.88 -20.17 -7.96
CA THR A 12 1.55 -19.99 -6.67
C THR A 12 0.61 -19.29 -5.69
N THR A 13 0.36 -19.90 -4.54
CA THR A 13 -0.44 -19.29 -3.47
C THR A 13 0.45 -18.70 -2.39
N THR A 14 0.35 -17.39 -2.23
CA THR A 14 0.99 -16.60 -1.18
C THR A 14 -0.02 -16.33 -0.07
N ASN A 15 0.35 -16.61 1.18
CA ASN A 15 -0.42 -16.26 2.37
C ASN A 15 0.26 -15.08 3.06
N TYR A 16 -0.53 -14.20 3.67
CA TYR A 16 -0.01 -12.98 4.30
C TYR A 16 -0.23 -13.02 5.82
N LEU A 17 0.77 -12.58 6.57
CA LEU A 17 0.58 -12.19 7.98
C LEU A 17 0.54 -10.67 8.08
N PHE A 18 -0.23 -10.15 9.02
CA PHE A 18 -0.52 -8.72 9.12
C PHE A 18 -0.15 -8.14 10.48
N ALA A 19 0.36 -6.91 10.47
CA ALA A 19 0.38 -6.01 11.63
C ALA A 19 -0.46 -4.78 11.28
N GLY A 20 -1.54 -4.54 12.04
CA GLY A 20 -2.53 -3.53 11.66
C GLY A 20 -3.10 -3.80 10.27
N GLN A 21 -3.03 -2.83 9.36
CA GLN A 21 -3.53 -2.97 7.98
C GLN A 21 -2.48 -3.45 6.97
N ASN A 22 -1.22 -3.51 7.36
CA ASN A 22 -0.11 -3.83 6.46
C ASN A 22 0.26 -5.31 6.54
N ALA A 23 0.52 -5.91 5.39
CA ALA A 23 1.14 -7.23 5.34
C ALA A 23 2.60 -7.10 5.80
N VAL A 24 2.99 -7.92 6.77
CA VAL A 24 4.35 -7.96 7.34
C VAL A 24 5.14 -9.20 6.94
N GLN A 25 4.47 -10.21 6.38
CA GLN A 25 5.11 -11.42 5.92
C GLN A 25 4.34 -12.07 4.77
N GLU A 26 5.08 -12.59 3.80
CA GLU A 26 4.59 -13.43 2.71
C GLU A 26 5.03 -14.88 2.94
N ASN A 27 4.11 -15.84 2.79
CA ASN A 27 4.37 -17.26 2.98
C ASN A 27 3.89 -18.07 1.78
N VAL A 28 4.78 -18.84 1.16
CA VAL A 28 4.46 -19.78 0.07
C VAL A 28 4.73 -21.20 0.54
N GLY A 29 3.72 -22.08 0.46
CA GLY A 29 3.86 -23.47 0.91
C GLY A 29 4.28 -23.63 2.38
N GLY A 30 3.91 -22.68 3.24
CA GLY A 30 4.30 -22.65 4.66
C GLY A 30 5.70 -22.09 4.95
N THR A 31 6.45 -21.66 3.92
CA THR A 31 7.77 -21.03 4.07
C THR A 31 7.67 -19.53 3.91
N ALA A 32 8.30 -18.76 4.80
CA ALA A 32 8.41 -17.32 4.68
C ALA A 32 9.29 -16.92 3.48
N THR A 33 8.71 -16.20 2.52
CA THR A 33 9.41 -15.75 1.31
C THR A 33 9.79 -14.28 1.35
N ALA A 34 9.11 -13.48 2.17
CA ALA A 34 9.48 -12.10 2.44
C ALA A 34 8.95 -11.62 3.79
N HIS A 35 9.66 -10.68 4.40
CA HIS A 35 9.23 -9.88 5.53
C HIS A 35 9.18 -8.41 5.12
N MET A 36 8.17 -7.68 5.58
CA MET A 36 8.04 -6.25 5.34
C MET A 36 8.25 -5.51 6.66
N VAL A 37 8.89 -4.34 6.59
CA VAL A 37 9.03 -3.42 7.73
C VAL A 37 7.97 -2.33 7.56
N PRO A 38 6.81 -2.44 8.24
CA PRO A 38 5.73 -1.47 8.11
C PRO A 38 5.98 -0.20 8.94
N GLY A 39 5.41 0.92 8.50
CA GLY A 39 5.21 2.12 9.28
C GLY A 39 3.72 2.37 9.54
N GLY A 40 3.22 3.52 9.11
CA GLY A 40 1.79 3.84 9.04
C GLY A 40 1.01 2.98 8.05
N ILE A 41 -0.29 3.22 7.90
CA ILE A 41 -1.10 2.50 6.92
C ILE A 41 -0.54 2.71 5.50
N ASP A 42 -0.34 1.61 4.77
CA ASP A 42 0.20 1.60 3.40
C ASP A 42 1.65 2.08 3.27
N GLU A 43 2.32 2.31 4.40
CA GLU A 43 3.74 2.64 4.45
C GLU A 43 4.56 1.38 4.73
N ILE A 44 5.45 1.04 3.80
CA ILE A 44 6.43 -0.03 3.95
C ILE A 44 7.82 0.56 3.69
N PHE A 45 8.71 0.48 4.67
CA PHE A 45 10.07 1.02 4.56
C PHE A 45 11.03 0.07 3.87
N ALA A 46 10.87 -1.23 4.09
CA ALA A 46 11.77 -2.24 3.53
C ALA A 46 11.07 -3.57 3.29
N ARG A 47 11.55 -4.28 2.28
CA ARG A 47 11.24 -5.68 1.98
C ARG A 47 12.50 -6.52 2.13
N ILE A 48 12.41 -7.56 2.94
CA ILE A 48 13.49 -8.49 3.26
C ILE A 48 13.11 -9.86 2.73
N THR A 49 13.81 -10.34 1.71
CA THR A 49 13.71 -11.72 1.21
C THR A 49 14.92 -12.53 1.73
N PRO A 50 14.93 -13.86 1.57
CA PRO A 50 16.08 -14.69 1.94
C PRO A 50 17.40 -14.28 1.27
N THR A 51 17.35 -13.56 0.16
CA THR A 51 18.52 -13.18 -0.64
C THR A 51 18.82 -11.69 -0.62
N ARG A 52 17.88 -10.82 -0.22
CA ARG A 52 18.08 -9.38 -0.30
C ARG A 52 17.24 -8.59 0.70
N THR A 53 17.82 -7.50 1.21
CA THR A 53 17.07 -6.44 1.90
C THR A 53 17.03 -5.22 0.99
N GLN A 54 15.83 -4.73 0.69
CA GLN A 54 15.63 -3.55 -0.14
C GLN A 54 14.77 -2.54 0.60
N SER A 55 15.23 -1.29 0.65
CA SER A 55 14.44 -0.15 1.08
C SER A 55 13.53 0.31 -0.05
N LEU A 56 12.27 0.61 0.29
CA LEU A 56 11.31 1.22 -0.62
C LEU A 56 11.43 2.73 -0.47
N LEU A 57 11.75 3.40 -1.57
CA LEU A 57 11.77 4.86 -1.65
C LEU A 57 10.40 5.30 -2.16
N THR A 58 9.74 6.24 -1.48
CA THR A 58 8.37 6.65 -1.80
C THR A 58 8.25 8.13 -2.13
N ASP A 59 7.23 8.48 -2.91
CA ASP A 59 6.78 9.87 -3.07
C ASP A 59 5.84 10.31 -1.92
N SER A 60 5.31 11.54 -2.02
CA SER A 60 4.42 12.13 -1.01
C SER A 60 3.01 11.49 -0.92
N LEU A 61 2.66 10.62 -1.87
CA LEU A 61 1.44 9.82 -1.84
C LEU A 61 1.71 8.41 -1.27
N GLY A 62 2.97 8.11 -0.93
CA GLY A 62 3.40 6.77 -0.52
C GLY A 62 3.62 5.82 -1.69
N SER A 63 3.64 6.30 -2.94
CA SER A 63 3.94 5.44 -4.09
C SER A 63 5.42 5.09 -4.13
N THR A 64 5.76 3.81 -4.27
CA THR A 64 7.16 3.38 -4.42
C THR A 64 7.74 3.93 -5.70
N ILE A 65 8.75 4.81 -5.63
CA ILE A 65 9.47 5.35 -6.80
C ILE A 65 10.81 4.64 -7.04
N GLY A 66 11.31 3.90 -6.06
CA GLY A 66 12.53 3.12 -6.22
C GLY A 66 12.70 2.02 -5.18
N LEU A 67 13.48 1.01 -5.54
CA LEU A 67 13.97 -0.02 -4.63
C LEU A 67 15.49 0.05 -4.58
N ALA A 68 16.05 0.18 -3.38
CA ALA A 68 17.49 0.28 -3.20
C ALA A 68 17.97 -0.74 -2.16
N ASP A 69 19.15 -1.30 -2.38
CA ASP A 69 19.89 -2.04 -1.37
C ASP A 69 21.14 -1.24 -0.94
N THR A 70 22.04 -1.87 -0.18
CA THR A 70 23.27 -1.21 0.31
C THR A 70 24.26 -0.83 -0.80
N THR A 71 24.04 -1.30 -2.03
CA THR A 71 24.98 -1.18 -3.14
C THR A 71 24.46 -0.31 -4.28
N ALA A 72 23.15 -0.33 -4.55
CA ALA A 72 22.58 0.41 -5.68
C ALA A 72 21.06 0.59 -5.56
N VAL A 73 20.53 1.48 -6.40
CA VAL A 73 19.11 1.47 -6.79
C VAL A 73 18.91 0.34 -7.80
N ASN A 74 18.06 -0.63 -7.47
CA ASN A 74 17.84 -1.84 -8.24
C ASN A 74 16.70 -1.71 -9.25
N ALA A 75 15.66 -0.95 -8.89
CA ALA A 75 14.53 -0.65 -9.73
C ALA A 75 14.00 0.76 -9.46
N GLU A 76 13.46 1.37 -10.50
CA GLU A 76 12.80 2.67 -10.48
C GLU A 76 11.38 2.52 -11.04
N TYR A 77 10.45 3.27 -10.46
CA TYR A 77 9.06 3.27 -10.87
C TYR A 77 8.64 4.68 -11.26
N SER A 78 7.89 4.77 -12.34
CA SER A 78 7.16 5.97 -12.71
C SER A 78 5.69 5.66 -12.90
N TYR A 79 4.86 6.66 -12.64
CA TYR A 79 3.41 6.55 -12.66
C TYR A 79 2.82 7.64 -13.53
N ASP A 80 1.76 7.32 -14.26
CA ASP A 80 0.82 8.35 -14.69
C ASP A 80 0.03 8.87 -13.47
N PRO A 81 -0.74 9.98 -13.59
CA PRO A 81 -1.49 10.51 -12.46
C PRO A 81 -2.46 9.52 -11.81
N PHE A 82 -2.94 8.51 -12.54
CA PHE A 82 -3.88 7.50 -12.04
C PHE A 82 -3.18 6.20 -11.62
N GLY A 83 -1.85 6.14 -11.62
CA GLY A 83 -1.09 5.01 -11.11
C GLY A 83 -0.73 3.94 -12.14
N THR A 84 -0.91 4.18 -13.45
CA THR A 84 -0.38 3.26 -14.47
C THR A 84 1.13 3.24 -14.36
N THR A 85 1.68 2.06 -14.09
CA THR A 85 3.07 1.93 -13.63
C THR A 85 4.00 1.52 -14.76
N THR A 86 5.13 2.20 -14.87
CA THR A 86 6.28 1.78 -15.67
C THR A 86 7.42 1.42 -14.72
N VAL A 87 8.06 0.27 -14.94
CA VAL A 87 9.15 -0.24 -14.11
C VAL A 87 10.43 -0.29 -14.95
N ASN A 88 11.51 0.24 -14.40
CA ASN A 88 12.85 0.10 -14.96
C ASN A 88 13.74 -0.66 -13.96
N GLY A 89 14.53 -1.63 -14.43
CA GLY A 89 15.41 -2.45 -13.58
C GLY A 89 14.76 -3.72 -13.02
N ASN A 90 15.32 -4.24 -11.92
CA ASN A 90 14.91 -5.51 -11.29
C ASN A 90 14.26 -5.24 -9.93
N ASP A 91 12.92 -5.33 -9.91
CA ASP A 91 12.12 -5.11 -8.71
C ASP A 91 12.02 -6.31 -7.76
N SER A 92 12.58 -7.46 -8.15
CA SER A 92 12.59 -8.69 -7.35
C SER A 92 11.20 -9.10 -6.85
N GLY A 93 10.19 -8.89 -7.70
CA GLY A 93 8.81 -9.26 -7.41
C GLY A 93 8.14 -8.37 -6.36
N ASN A 94 8.63 -7.16 -6.13
CA ASN A 94 7.95 -6.19 -5.29
C ASN A 94 6.55 -5.86 -5.85
N THR A 95 5.55 -6.04 -5.01
CA THR A 95 4.14 -5.77 -5.31
C THR A 95 3.67 -4.43 -4.77
N ILE A 96 4.40 -3.81 -3.85
CA ILE A 96 3.99 -2.55 -3.22
C ILE A 96 4.40 -1.38 -4.12
N ARG A 97 3.43 -0.77 -4.80
CA ARG A 97 3.67 0.25 -5.85
C ARG A 97 2.86 1.52 -5.61
N PHE A 98 1.88 1.83 -6.46
CA PHE A 98 1.13 3.10 -6.40
C PHE A 98 0.38 3.28 -5.07
N THR A 99 0.62 4.40 -4.38
CA THR A 99 0.06 4.73 -3.05
C THR A 99 0.24 3.62 -2.00
N GLY A 100 1.35 2.86 -2.08
CA GLY A 100 1.63 1.76 -1.16
C GLY A 100 0.74 0.53 -1.34
N ARG A 101 -0.01 0.44 -2.46
CA ARG A 101 -0.94 -0.65 -2.72
C ARG A 101 -0.30 -1.80 -3.46
N GLU A 102 -0.85 -2.99 -3.22
CA GLU A 102 -0.39 -4.23 -3.83
C GLU A 102 -0.85 -4.33 -5.28
N ASP A 103 0.10 -4.43 -6.21
CA ASP A 103 -0.12 -4.79 -7.60
C ASP A 103 -0.33 -6.30 -7.73
N GLU A 104 -1.43 -6.67 -8.38
CA GLU A 104 -1.83 -8.04 -8.65
C GLU A 104 -1.06 -8.66 -9.82
N GLY A 105 -0.33 -7.86 -10.61
CA GLY A 105 0.40 -8.30 -11.79
C GLY A 105 -0.48 -8.50 -13.03
N ASN A 106 -1.77 -8.20 -12.93
CA ASN A 106 -2.75 -8.22 -14.03
C ASN A 106 -3.25 -6.80 -14.39
N GLY A 107 -2.50 -5.77 -13.98
CA GLY A 107 -2.87 -4.37 -14.18
C GLY A 107 -3.91 -3.85 -13.21
N LEU A 108 -4.15 -4.54 -12.09
CA LEU A 108 -5.04 -4.12 -11.02
C LEU A 108 -4.27 -3.94 -9.71
N TYR A 109 -4.74 -2.98 -8.93
CA TYR A 109 -4.32 -2.78 -7.55
C TYR A 109 -5.37 -3.29 -6.58
N ASN A 110 -4.93 -4.02 -5.57
CA ASN A 110 -5.79 -4.40 -4.45
C ASN A 110 -5.87 -3.25 -3.44
N TYR A 111 -7.04 -2.64 -3.33
CA TYR A 111 -7.37 -1.55 -2.41
C TYR A 111 -8.23 -2.02 -1.24
N ARG A 112 -7.98 -3.25 -0.75
CA ARG A 112 -8.73 -3.88 0.34
C ARG A 112 -10.17 -4.17 -0.07
N SER A 113 -11.05 -3.19 0.08
CA SER A 113 -12.48 -3.34 -0.20
C SER A 113 -12.81 -3.41 -1.69
N ARG A 114 -11.89 -2.92 -2.55
CA ARG A 114 -12.10 -2.82 -4.00
C ARG A 114 -10.82 -3.15 -4.77
N PHE A 115 -10.99 -3.58 -6.02
CA PHE A 115 -9.90 -3.62 -7.00
C PHE A 115 -9.93 -2.35 -7.85
N TYR A 116 -8.77 -1.72 -8.01
CA TYR A 116 -8.59 -0.50 -8.77
C TYR A 116 -7.88 -0.77 -10.09
N ALA A 117 -8.41 -0.24 -11.18
CA ALA A 117 -7.86 -0.33 -12.53
C ALA A 117 -7.23 1.02 -12.93
N PRO A 118 -5.92 1.23 -12.77
CA PRO A 118 -5.25 2.49 -13.10
C PRO A 118 -5.43 2.87 -14.57
N GLY A 119 -5.42 1.89 -15.49
CA GLY A 119 -5.59 2.15 -16.92
C GLY A 119 -6.95 2.75 -17.31
N THR A 120 -7.95 2.68 -16.44
CA THR A 120 -9.23 3.40 -16.62
C THR A 120 -9.47 4.49 -15.57
N GLY A 121 -8.62 4.58 -14.54
CA GLY A 121 -8.79 5.51 -13.42
C GLY A 121 -9.97 5.18 -12.50
N ARG A 122 -10.41 3.91 -12.42
CA ARG A 122 -11.66 3.53 -11.72
C ARG A 122 -11.54 2.26 -10.89
N PHE A 123 -12.38 2.14 -9.88
CA PHE A 123 -12.63 0.88 -9.20
C PHE A 123 -13.49 -0.06 -10.07
N LEU A 124 -13.25 -1.36 -9.94
CA LEU A 124 -14.02 -2.40 -10.65
C LEU A 124 -15.36 -2.72 -9.98
N SER A 125 -15.53 -2.33 -8.72
CA SER A 125 -16.77 -2.53 -7.95
C SER A 125 -17.27 -1.21 -7.38
N ARG A 126 -18.60 -1.15 -7.21
CA ARG A 126 -19.30 -0.05 -6.54
C ARG A 126 -18.77 0.13 -5.11
N ASP A 127 -18.64 1.39 -4.68
CA ASP A 127 -18.32 1.74 -3.31
C ASP A 127 -19.27 1.06 -2.29
N PRO A 128 -18.73 0.26 -1.34
CA PRO A 128 -19.54 -0.35 -0.28
C PRO A 128 -20.23 0.67 0.63
N LEU A 129 -19.69 1.89 0.78
CA LEU A 129 -20.32 2.96 1.54
C LEU A 129 -21.41 3.69 0.72
N GLY A 130 -21.52 3.42 -0.57
CA GLY A 130 -22.43 4.14 -1.45
C GLY A 130 -22.16 5.65 -1.41
N LEU A 131 -23.22 6.46 -1.31
CA LEU A 131 -23.09 7.92 -1.27
C LEU A 131 -22.41 8.43 0.01
N ALA A 132 -22.25 7.60 1.05
CA ALA A 132 -21.54 7.98 2.26
C ALA A 132 -20.02 8.09 2.06
N SER A 133 -19.49 7.67 0.90
CA SER A 133 -18.08 7.89 0.54
C SER A 133 -17.76 9.36 0.23
N GLY A 134 -18.78 10.20 0.02
CA GLY A 134 -18.62 11.60 -0.37
C GLY A 134 -18.59 11.82 -1.90
N ASP A 135 -18.73 10.76 -2.71
CA ASP A 135 -18.88 10.86 -4.16
C ASP A 135 -20.27 10.37 -4.62
N THR A 136 -20.81 11.05 -5.63
CA THR A 136 -22.02 10.62 -6.34
C THR A 136 -21.73 9.48 -7.32
N ASN A 137 -20.49 9.36 -7.77
CA ASN A 137 -20.03 8.32 -8.67
C ASN A 137 -19.25 7.24 -7.92
N LEU A 138 -19.90 6.09 -7.74
CA LEU A 138 -19.45 5.04 -6.83
C LEU A 138 -18.29 4.18 -7.36
N TYR A 139 -17.72 4.55 -8.50
CA TYR A 139 -16.57 3.89 -9.13
C TYR A 139 -15.34 4.80 -9.25
N THR A 140 -15.48 6.08 -8.93
CA THR A 140 -14.39 7.05 -9.04
C THR A 140 -13.29 6.73 -8.05
N TYR A 141 -12.05 6.89 -8.48
CA TYR A 141 -10.91 6.93 -7.58
C TYR A 141 -10.70 8.37 -7.09
N VAL A 142 -10.76 8.55 -5.77
CA VAL A 142 -10.41 9.79 -5.02
C VAL A 142 -10.92 11.10 -5.64
N LEU A 143 -12.21 11.15 -6.01
CA LEU A 143 -12.86 12.33 -6.60
C LEU A 143 -12.20 12.84 -7.91
N ASN A 144 -11.47 11.97 -8.63
CA ASN A 144 -10.60 12.32 -9.75
C ASN A 144 -9.48 13.32 -9.38
N GLN A 145 -8.99 13.30 -8.14
CA GLN A 145 -7.86 14.10 -7.68
C GLN A 145 -6.68 13.22 -7.22
N PRO A 146 -6.18 12.31 -8.09
CA PRO A 146 -5.25 11.26 -7.68
C PRO A 146 -3.82 11.74 -7.36
N THR A 147 -3.51 13.01 -7.64
CA THR A 147 -2.22 13.61 -7.31
C THR A 147 -2.14 14.20 -5.90
N GLY A 148 -3.27 14.28 -5.17
CA GLY A 148 -3.34 14.86 -3.83
C GLY A 148 -4.12 14.04 -2.81
N LEU A 149 -4.91 13.06 -3.26
CA LEU A 149 -5.73 12.22 -2.39
C LEU A 149 -5.38 10.75 -2.57
N VAL A 150 -5.58 9.98 -1.51
CA VAL A 150 -5.40 8.53 -1.42
C VAL A 150 -6.68 7.89 -0.88
N ASP A 151 -6.86 6.58 -1.06
CA ASP A 151 -7.99 5.82 -0.50
C ASP A 151 -7.51 4.52 0.15
N PRO A 152 -6.92 4.56 1.36
CA PRO A 152 -6.27 3.39 1.95
C PRO A 152 -7.21 2.18 2.08
N MET A 153 -8.48 2.42 2.40
CA MET A 153 -9.44 1.35 2.64
C MET A 153 -10.24 0.94 1.40
N GLY A 154 -10.05 1.65 0.29
CA GLY A 154 -10.87 1.49 -0.91
C GLY A 154 -12.33 1.81 -0.62
N THR A 155 -12.61 2.84 0.15
CA THR A 155 -13.97 3.26 0.53
C THR A 155 -14.16 4.78 0.62
N LYS A 156 -13.09 5.57 0.80
CA LYS A 156 -13.21 7.03 0.89
C LYS A 156 -11.89 7.73 0.59
N PRO A 157 -11.92 8.87 -0.13
CA PRO A 157 -10.74 9.72 -0.29
C PRO A 157 -10.26 10.30 1.04
N GLN A 158 -8.94 10.44 1.20
CA GLN A 158 -8.25 11.06 2.33
C GLN A 158 -7.02 11.81 1.82
N GLN A 159 -6.54 12.81 2.55
CA GLN A 159 -5.23 13.41 2.27
C GLN A 159 -4.12 12.43 2.64
N SER A 160 -3.02 12.38 1.90
CA SER A 160 -1.89 11.51 2.26
C SER A 160 -1.27 11.90 3.60
N SER A 161 -1.24 13.20 3.93
CA SER A 161 -0.74 13.71 5.22
C SER A 161 -1.52 13.22 6.43
N ASP A 162 -2.80 12.86 6.26
CA ASP A 162 -3.64 12.39 7.37
C ASP A 162 -3.25 10.97 7.84
N LEU A 163 -2.51 10.23 7.01
CA LEU A 163 -2.05 8.88 7.32
C LEU A 163 -0.87 8.87 8.29
N GLU A 164 -0.01 9.89 8.23
CA GLU A 164 1.15 10.06 9.14
C GLU A 164 0.72 10.59 10.51
N SER A 165 -0.28 11.49 10.55
CA SER A 165 -0.78 12.12 11.79
C SER A 165 -1.33 11.11 12.82
N GLY A 166 -1.85 9.97 12.37
CA GLY A 166 -2.35 8.93 13.28
C GLY A 166 -1.26 8.23 14.11
N ALA A 167 -0.01 8.19 13.61
CA ALA A 167 1.13 7.67 14.35
C ALA A 167 1.62 8.68 15.40
N ASP A 168 1.55 9.97 15.09
CA ASP A 168 1.98 11.05 15.97
C ASP A 168 1.01 11.25 17.15
N GLU A 169 -0.31 11.13 16.93
CA GLU A 169 -1.31 11.12 18.03
C GLU A 169 -1.08 9.97 19.03
N ALA A 170 -0.63 8.81 18.58
CA ALA A 170 -0.33 7.68 19.45
C ALA A 170 0.92 7.93 20.31
N LEU A 171 1.93 8.61 19.77
CA LEU A 171 3.14 9.02 20.50
C LEU A 171 2.87 10.18 21.47
N VAL A 172 2.06 11.15 21.06
CA VAL A 172 1.63 12.27 21.91
C VAL A 172 0.78 11.77 23.09
N ARG A 173 -0.12 10.80 22.87
CA ARG A 173 -0.89 10.18 23.97
C ARG A 173 -0.03 9.32 24.90
N ALA A 174 1.01 8.65 24.39
CA ALA A 174 1.96 7.90 25.21
C ALA A 174 2.83 8.80 26.10
N HIS A 175 3.08 10.05 25.67
CA HIS A 175 3.80 11.04 26.48
C HIS A 175 2.94 11.72 27.57
N GLN A 176 1.61 11.64 27.46
CA GLN A 176 0.69 12.25 28.44
C GLN A 176 0.28 11.33 29.61
N ILE A 177 0.60 10.03 29.54
CA ILE A 177 0.32 9.06 30.62
C ILE A 177 1.40 8.99 31.71
N HIS A 178 2.47 9.81 31.65
CA HIS A 178 3.52 9.85 32.68
C HIS A 178 3.45 11.02 33.67
N ASN A 179 2.43 11.89 33.59
CA ASN A 179 2.31 13.09 34.45
C ASN A 179 1.12 13.07 35.42
N TRP A 180 0.79 11.91 35.99
CA TRP A 180 -0.11 11.83 37.14
C TRP A 180 0.49 10.86 38.16
N HIS A 181 1.27 11.40 39.08
CA HIS A 181 1.45 11.03 40.49
C HIS A 181 2.72 11.73 40.98
N LEU A 182 2.55 12.90 41.60
CA LEU A 182 3.31 13.42 42.75
C LEU A 182 2.54 14.60 43.33
#